data_AF-A0A3D5U8B6-F1
#
_entry.id   AF-A0A3D5U8B6-F1
#
_cell.length_a   1.000
_cell.length_b   1.000
_cell.length_c   1.000
_cell.angle_alpha   90.00
_cell.angle_beta   90.00
_cell.angle_gamma   90.00
#
_symmetry.space_group_name_H-M   'P 1'
#
loop_
_entity.id
_entity.type
_entity.pdbx_description
1 polymer ?
#
loop_
_entity_poly.entity_id
_entity_poly.type
_entity_poly.pdbx_seq_one_letter_code
_entity_poly.pdbx_strand_id
1 'polypeptide(L)'
;MEISKTYSPQDIEKKWYKLWEESGYFAPRGENKAFTVLIPPPNVTGILHMGHVLNNTLQDVVVRYHRMNGEPTLWLPGVDHAGIATQNVVEKQLAKEGTNRHQIGREALLERIWRWKEEKGGIIIDQLKLLGASCDWKRQRFTMDEMLSRAVKEVFVSLYNDGLIYKGKYIINWCPRCVTALANDEVEHSDEEGKLWHIRYPYADGSGYVTIATTRPETM
;
A
#
# COMPACT_ATOMS: atom_id res chain seq x y z
N MET A 1 -1.09 4.86 -48.06
CA MET A 1 -1.42 5.24 -46.66
C MET A 1 -1.16 6.73 -46.56
N GLU A 2 -2.20 7.54 -46.40
CA GLU A 2 -2.04 8.98 -46.21
C GLU A 2 -1.49 9.23 -44.81
N ILE A 3 -0.34 9.89 -44.70
CA ILE A 3 0.29 10.19 -43.41
C ILE A 3 -0.20 11.58 -42.98
N SER A 4 -0.98 11.64 -41.90
CA SER A 4 -1.38 12.89 -41.26
C SER A 4 -0.15 13.73 -40.92
N LYS A 5 -0.24 15.05 -41.16
CA LYS A 5 0.82 16.00 -40.75
C LYS A 5 0.91 16.17 -39.23
N THR A 6 -0.15 15.80 -38.50
CA THR A 6 -0.23 15.91 -37.04
C THR A 6 -0.23 14.54 -36.40
N TYR A 7 0.67 14.32 -35.44
CA TYR A 7 0.69 13.12 -34.61
C TYR A 7 -0.46 13.14 -33.60
N SER A 8 -1.26 12.08 -33.59
CA SER A 8 -2.37 11.88 -32.65
C SER A 8 -2.10 10.62 -31.83
N PRO A 9 -1.56 10.73 -30.60
CA PRO A 9 -1.25 9.57 -29.77
C PRO A 9 -2.49 8.71 -29.47
N GLN A 10 -3.63 9.35 -29.27
CA GLN A 10 -4.90 8.72 -28.91
C GLN A 10 -5.38 7.69 -29.94
N ASP A 11 -5.06 7.92 -31.22
CA ASP A 11 -5.42 7.04 -32.33
C ASP A 11 -4.48 5.82 -32.46
N ILE A 12 -3.33 5.86 -31.78
CA ILE A 12 -2.22 4.91 -31.96
C ILE A 12 -2.02 4.05 -30.71
N GLU A 13 -1.97 4.66 -29.53
CA GLU A 13 -1.62 4.01 -28.26
C GLU A 13 -2.55 2.85 -27.92
N LYS A 14 -3.87 3.09 -27.93
CA LYS A 14 -4.88 2.06 -27.60
C LYS A 14 -4.80 0.86 -28.54
N LYS A 15 -4.58 1.11 -29.84
CA LYS A 15 -4.48 0.07 -30.85
C LYS A 15 -3.28 -0.84 -30.59
N TRP A 16 -2.10 -0.26 -30.39
CA TRP A 16 -0.87 -1.03 -30.19
C TRP A 16 -0.85 -1.77 -28.85
N TYR A 17 -1.31 -1.11 -27.80
CA TYR A 17 -1.34 -1.72 -26.48
C TYR A 17 -2.22 -2.98 -26.47
N LYS A 18 -3.44 -2.86 -27.04
CA LYS A 18 -4.35 -4.01 -27.18
C LYS A 18 -3.70 -5.16 -27.94
N LEU A 19 -3.03 -4.86 -29.07
CA LEU A 19 -2.33 -5.88 -29.86
C LEU A 19 -1.25 -6.59 -29.04
N TRP A 20 -0.42 -5.85 -28.30
CA TRP A 20 0.66 -6.43 -27.50
C TRP A 20 0.16 -7.31 -26.35
N GLU A 21 -0.90 -6.86 -25.68
CA GLU A 21 -1.56 -7.59 -24.61
C GLU A 21 -2.15 -8.91 -25.12
N GLU A 22 -2.95 -8.85 -26.20
CA GLU A 22 -3.59 -10.03 -26.80
C GLU A 22 -2.58 -11.02 -27.39
N SER A 23 -1.45 -10.52 -27.91
CA SER A 23 -0.37 -11.35 -28.49
C SER A 23 0.52 -12.02 -27.42
N GLY A 24 0.30 -11.74 -26.14
CA GLY A 24 1.07 -12.30 -25.03
C GLY A 24 2.55 -11.92 -25.07
N TYR A 25 2.90 -10.73 -25.57
CA TYR A 25 4.28 -10.25 -25.66
C TYR A 25 4.89 -9.89 -24.31
N PHE A 26 4.06 -9.66 -23.29
CA PHE A 26 4.54 -9.27 -21.96
C PHE A 26 5.00 -10.46 -21.10
N ALA A 27 4.62 -11.69 -21.46
CA ALA A 27 5.06 -12.87 -20.75
C ALA A 27 6.55 -13.19 -21.02
N PRO A 28 7.31 -13.65 -20.01
CA PRO A 28 8.68 -14.11 -20.21
C PRO A 28 8.72 -15.29 -21.19
N ARG A 29 9.75 -15.32 -22.04
CA ARG A 29 10.00 -16.37 -23.04
C ARG A 29 11.47 -16.78 -23.02
N GLY A 30 11.75 -18.06 -23.23
CA GLY A 30 13.11 -18.62 -23.24
C GLY A 30 13.53 -19.23 -21.90
N GLU A 31 14.69 -19.88 -21.90
CA GLU A 31 15.23 -20.65 -20.76
C GLU A 31 16.52 -20.04 -20.18
N ASN A 32 16.97 -18.90 -20.73
CA ASN A 32 18.12 -18.16 -20.23
C ASN A 32 17.87 -17.61 -18.82
N LYS A 33 18.91 -17.03 -18.21
CA LYS A 33 18.78 -16.31 -16.94
C LYS A 33 17.71 -15.23 -17.05
N ALA A 34 16.71 -15.29 -16.17
CA ALA A 34 15.58 -14.38 -16.19
C ALA A 34 15.91 -13.02 -15.55
N PHE A 35 15.32 -11.96 -16.10
CA PHE A 35 15.26 -10.64 -15.48
C PHE A 35 13.85 -10.43 -14.91
N THR A 36 13.76 -10.19 -13.60
CA THR A 36 12.47 -10.05 -12.92
C THR A 36 12.39 -8.73 -12.16
N VAL A 37 11.28 -8.03 -12.33
CA VAL A 37 10.91 -6.83 -11.58
C VAL A 37 9.53 -7.08 -10.97
N LEU A 38 9.38 -6.76 -9.69
CA LEU A 38 8.08 -6.70 -9.04
C LEU A 38 7.65 -5.23 -9.06
N ILE A 39 6.44 -4.96 -9.57
CA ILE A 39 5.86 -3.64 -9.37
C ILE A 39 5.72 -3.42 -7.85
N PRO A 40 6.14 -2.28 -7.29
CA PRO A 40 5.70 -1.88 -5.97
C PRO A 40 4.17 -1.76 -6.02
N PRO A 41 3.43 -2.67 -5.37
CA PRO A 41 2.00 -2.80 -5.61
C PRO A 41 1.31 -1.53 -5.12
N PRO A 42 0.62 -0.75 -5.99
CA PRO A 42 -0.11 0.42 -5.55
C PRO A 42 -1.23 0.05 -4.57
N ASN A 43 -1.41 0.89 -3.57
CA ASN A 43 -2.46 0.76 -2.57
C ASN A 43 -3.84 0.94 -3.21
N VAL A 44 -4.80 0.08 -2.86
CA VAL A 44 -6.20 0.22 -3.28
C VAL A 44 -6.95 1.34 -2.53
N THR A 45 -6.34 2.51 -2.38
CA THR A 45 -6.90 3.65 -1.63
C THR A 45 -7.43 4.77 -2.53
N GLY A 46 -7.21 4.70 -3.85
CA GLY A 46 -7.58 5.76 -4.78
C GLY A 46 -7.20 5.47 -6.23
N ILE A 47 -6.77 6.50 -6.94
CA ILE A 47 -6.25 6.43 -8.32
C ILE A 47 -4.75 6.72 -8.32
N LEU A 48 -4.06 6.32 -9.39
CA LEU A 48 -2.65 6.63 -9.58
C LEU A 48 -2.42 8.14 -9.77
N HIS A 49 -1.30 8.62 -9.24
CA HIS A 49 -0.80 9.99 -9.36
C HIS A 49 0.57 10.04 -10.06
N MET A 50 1.11 11.22 -10.34
CA MET A 50 2.36 11.40 -11.09
C MET A 50 3.57 10.66 -10.53
N GLY A 51 3.70 10.54 -9.20
CA GLY A 51 4.73 9.68 -8.60
C GLY A 51 4.66 8.21 -9.05
N HIS A 52 3.45 7.65 -9.19
CA HIS A 52 3.27 6.30 -9.75
C HIS A 52 3.66 6.26 -11.22
N VAL A 53 3.34 7.29 -12.00
CA VAL A 53 3.72 7.39 -13.42
C VAL A 53 5.24 7.32 -13.55
N LEU A 54 5.96 8.18 -12.82
CA LEU A 54 7.43 8.19 -12.81
C LEU A 54 8.01 6.81 -12.44
N ASN A 55 7.54 6.21 -11.35
CA ASN A 55 8.02 4.91 -10.88
C ASN A 55 7.82 3.80 -11.93
N ASN A 56 6.63 3.74 -12.54
CA ASN A 56 6.30 2.72 -13.52
C ASN A 56 7.00 2.93 -14.86
N THR A 57 7.18 4.19 -15.30
CA THR A 57 7.93 4.49 -16.52
C THR A 57 9.37 4.01 -16.42
N LEU A 58 10.05 4.26 -15.29
CA LEU A 58 11.43 3.81 -15.09
C LEU A 58 11.54 2.27 -15.12
N GLN A 59 10.62 1.57 -14.46
CA GLN A 59 10.57 0.11 -14.50
C GLN A 59 10.29 -0.42 -15.91
N ASP A 60 9.32 0.15 -16.63
CA ASP A 60 8.95 -0.30 -17.98
C ASP A 60 10.10 -0.14 -18.97
N VAL A 61 10.87 0.97 -18.89
CA VAL A 61 12.06 1.19 -19.73
C VAL A 61 13.08 0.06 -19.53
N VAL A 62 13.39 -0.28 -18.29
CA VAL A 62 14.36 -1.34 -17.96
C VAL A 62 13.81 -2.71 -18.40
N VAL A 63 12.56 -3.00 -18.11
CA VAL A 63 11.87 -4.25 -18.52
C VAL A 63 11.90 -4.43 -20.03
N ARG A 64 11.59 -3.37 -20.79
CA ARG A 64 11.64 -3.41 -22.26
C ARG A 64 13.06 -3.62 -22.76
N TYR A 65 14.06 -2.94 -22.19
CA TYR A 65 15.46 -3.11 -22.54
C TYR A 65 15.92 -4.57 -22.40
N HIS A 66 15.69 -5.19 -21.24
CA HIS A 66 16.06 -6.59 -21.01
C HIS A 66 15.30 -7.56 -21.91
N ARG A 67 13.99 -7.33 -22.12
CA ARG A 67 13.19 -8.14 -23.04
C ARG A 67 13.70 -8.05 -24.48
N MET A 68 14.11 -6.87 -24.92
CA MET A 68 14.66 -6.64 -26.26
C MET A 68 16.07 -7.24 -26.44
N ASN A 69 16.82 -7.42 -25.35
CA ASN A 69 18.09 -8.14 -25.36
C ASN A 69 17.93 -9.67 -25.39
N GLY A 70 16.70 -10.18 -25.46
CA GLY A 70 16.42 -11.62 -25.52
C GLY A 70 16.43 -12.33 -24.17
N GLU A 71 16.44 -11.58 -23.06
CA GLU A 71 16.35 -12.15 -21.72
C GLU A 71 14.89 -12.48 -21.36
N PRO A 72 14.59 -13.67 -20.78
CA PRO A 72 13.28 -13.97 -20.24
C PRO A 72 12.91 -12.94 -19.16
N THR A 73 12.02 -12.01 -19.51
CA THR A 73 11.75 -10.84 -18.67
C THR A 73 10.34 -10.88 -18.07
N LEU A 74 10.25 -10.90 -16.74
CA LEU A 74 9.00 -10.84 -15.99
C LEU A 74 8.89 -9.50 -15.27
N TRP A 75 7.88 -8.71 -15.64
CA TRP A 75 7.41 -7.61 -14.81
C TRP A 75 6.09 -8.02 -14.17
N LEU A 76 6.12 -8.36 -12.89
CA LEU A 76 4.99 -8.92 -12.16
C LEU A 76 4.09 -7.79 -11.65
N PRO A 77 2.84 -7.67 -12.13
CA PRO A 77 1.91 -6.68 -11.63
C PRO A 77 1.23 -7.17 -10.36
N GLY A 78 0.79 -6.22 -9.52
CA GLY A 78 -0.05 -6.50 -8.38
C GLY A 78 -0.59 -5.24 -7.74
N VAL A 79 -1.55 -5.41 -6.83
CA VAL A 79 -2.16 -4.34 -6.04
C VAL A 79 -2.10 -4.70 -4.54
N ASP A 80 -1.98 -3.69 -3.69
CA ASP A 80 -1.89 -3.87 -2.24
C ASP A 80 -3.21 -3.51 -1.56
N HIS A 81 -3.68 -4.41 -0.69
CA HIS A 81 -4.80 -4.20 0.22
C HIS A 81 -4.64 -3.00 1.16
N ALA A 82 -3.40 -2.59 1.48
CA ALA A 82 -3.05 -1.42 2.27
C ALA A 82 -3.73 -1.32 3.66
N GLY A 83 -4.20 -2.44 4.22
CA GLY A 83 -4.76 -2.58 5.58
C GLY A 83 -5.50 -1.34 6.10
N ILE A 84 -4.87 -0.64 7.05
CA ILE A 84 -5.42 0.53 7.74
C ILE A 84 -5.78 1.70 6.80
N ALA A 85 -5.03 1.87 5.70
CA ALA A 85 -5.26 2.94 4.75
C ALA A 85 -6.57 2.71 3.97
N THR A 86 -6.79 1.50 3.48
CA THR A 86 -8.05 1.13 2.80
C THR A 86 -9.23 1.21 3.75
N GLN A 87 -9.08 0.70 4.97
CA GLN A 87 -10.12 0.78 5.99
C GLN A 87 -10.50 2.24 6.30
N ASN A 88 -9.52 3.13 6.45
CA ASN A 88 -9.77 4.56 6.70
C ASN A 88 -10.53 5.23 5.56
N VAL A 89 -10.21 4.90 4.30
CA VAL A 89 -10.94 5.45 3.14
C VAL A 89 -12.40 4.97 3.13
N VAL A 90 -12.65 3.68 3.38
CA VAL A 90 -14.01 3.13 3.46
C VAL A 90 -14.78 3.72 4.65
N GLU A 91 -14.14 3.89 5.81
CA GLU A 91 -14.75 4.55 6.97
C GLU A 91 -15.13 6.00 6.68
N LYS A 92 -14.31 6.75 5.95
CA LYS A 92 -14.66 8.11 5.50
C LYS A 92 -15.87 8.12 4.56
N GLN A 93 -16.06 7.10 3.73
CA GLN A 93 -17.26 6.98 2.90
C GLN A 93 -18.49 6.68 3.75
N LEU A 94 -18.39 5.74 4.69
CA LEU A 94 -19.47 5.43 5.64
C LEU A 94 -19.91 6.67 6.41
N ALA A 95 -18.95 7.48 6.88
CA ALA A 95 -19.25 8.73 7.57
C ALA A 95 -20.04 9.72 6.70
N LYS A 96 -19.74 9.79 5.39
CA LYS A 96 -20.50 10.63 4.43
C LYS A 96 -21.91 10.10 4.17
N GLU A 97 -22.11 8.79 4.29
CA GLU A 97 -23.42 8.14 4.23
C GLU A 97 -24.20 8.26 5.57
N GLY A 98 -23.63 8.90 6.58
CA GLY A 98 -24.25 9.07 7.89
C GLY A 98 -24.17 7.84 8.79
N THR A 99 -23.30 6.87 8.48
CA THR A 99 -23.09 5.67 9.29
C THR A 99 -21.62 5.50 9.70
N ASN A 100 -21.29 4.42 10.42
CA ASN A 100 -19.92 4.10 10.78
C ASN A 100 -19.70 2.57 10.86
N ARG A 101 -18.43 2.17 10.92
CA ARG A 101 -18.02 0.75 10.95
C ARG A 101 -18.65 -0.06 12.09
N HIS A 102 -18.92 0.58 13.23
CA HIS A 102 -19.47 -0.07 14.41
C HIS A 102 -20.98 -0.35 14.24
N GLN A 103 -21.68 0.55 13.53
CA GLN A 103 -23.10 0.39 13.25
C GLN A 103 -23.39 -0.71 12.23
N ILE A 104 -22.55 -0.85 11.19
CA ILE A 104 -22.76 -1.85 10.14
C ILE A 104 -22.23 -3.24 10.51
N GLY A 105 -21.34 -3.34 11.49
CA GLY A 105 -20.70 -4.60 11.88
C GLY A 105 -19.56 -5.03 10.95
N ARG A 106 -18.85 -6.10 11.34
CA ARG A 106 -17.61 -6.54 10.70
C ARG A 106 -17.85 -7.08 9.30
N GLU A 107 -18.88 -7.91 9.14
CA GLU A 107 -19.18 -8.64 7.92
C GLU A 107 -19.54 -7.66 6.80
N ALA A 108 -20.46 -6.72 7.07
CA ALA A 108 -20.82 -5.68 6.12
C ALA A 108 -19.65 -4.73 5.80
N LEU A 109 -18.78 -4.45 6.78
CA LEU A 109 -17.58 -3.66 6.55
C LEU A 109 -16.62 -4.38 5.59
N LEU A 110 -16.40 -5.68 5.80
CA LEU A 110 -15.54 -6.50 4.93
C LEU A 110 -16.08 -6.55 3.50
N GLU A 111 -17.38 -6.75 3.32
CA GLU A 111 -18.02 -6.72 2.00
C GLU A 111 -17.79 -5.38 1.29
N ARG A 112 -17.94 -4.26 2.01
CA ARG A 112 -17.66 -2.92 1.45
C ARG A 112 -16.20 -2.72 1.09
N ILE A 113 -15.26 -3.21 1.90
CA ILE A 113 -13.82 -3.15 1.61
C ILE A 113 -13.50 -3.96 0.35
N TRP A 114 -14.07 -5.17 0.20
CA TRP A 114 -13.87 -5.99 -1.00
C TRP A 114 -14.45 -5.33 -2.25
N ARG A 115 -15.66 -4.76 -2.15
CA ARG A 115 -16.26 -4.00 -3.24
C ARG A 115 -15.38 -2.81 -3.65
N TRP A 116 -14.89 -2.05 -2.68
CA TRP A 116 -13.97 -0.95 -2.91
C TRP A 116 -12.67 -1.42 -3.59
N LYS A 117 -12.11 -2.55 -3.17
CA LYS A 117 -10.94 -3.16 -3.81
C LYS A 117 -11.21 -3.50 -5.27
N GLU A 118 -12.37 -4.06 -5.61
CA GLU A 118 -12.65 -4.41 -7.02
C GLU A 118 -12.81 -3.15 -7.88
N GLU A 119 -13.53 -2.14 -7.38
CA GLU A 119 -13.72 -0.88 -8.09
C GLU A 119 -12.40 -0.12 -8.29
N LYS A 120 -11.59 0.06 -7.23
CA LYS A 120 -10.33 0.81 -7.30
C LYS A 120 -9.19 0.02 -7.91
N GLY A 121 -9.11 -1.27 -7.61
CA GLY A 121 -8.13 -2.18 -8.21
C GLY A 121 -8.28 -2.21 -9.73
N GLY A 122 -9.52 -2.29 -10.24
CA GLY A 122 -9.78 -2.20 -11.68
C GLY A 122 -9.27 -0.91 -12.31
N ILE A 123 -9.60 0.25 -11.70
CA ILE A 123 -9.16 1.56 -12.19
C ILE A 123 -7.63 1.67 -12.22
N ILE A 124 -6.94 1.21 -11.16
CA ILE A 124 -5.48 1.25 -11.09
C ILE A 124 -4.85 0.43 -12.23
N ILE A 125 -5.38 -0.77 -12.48
CA ILE A 125 -4.90 -1.63 -13.57
C ILE A 125 -5.13 -0.96 -14.92
N ASP A 126 -6.32 -0.41 -15.15
CA ASP A 126 -6.64 0.31 -16.39
C ASP A 126 -5.73 1.52 -16.61
N GLN A 127 -5.39 2.26 -15.56
CA GLN A 127 -4.42 3.36 -15.63
C GLN A 127 -3.02 2.88 -16.00
N LEU A 128 -2.53 1.79 -15.41
CA LEU A 128 -1.23 1.21 -15.79
C LEU A 128 -1.22 0.74 -17.26
N LYS A 129 -2.31 0.11 -17.70
CA LYS A 129 -2.47 -0.30 -19.10
C LYS A 129 -2.48 0.90 -20.04
N LEU A 130 -3.18 1.97 -19.67
CA LEU A 130 -3.22 3.22 -20.44
C LEU A 130 -1.84 3.89 -20.53
N LEU A 131 -1.03 3.82 -19.47
CA LEU A 131 0.36 4.28 -19.47
C LEU A 131 1.29 3.43 -20.36
N GLY A 132 0.81 2.29 -20.88
CA GLY A 132 1.59 1.41 -21.72
C GLY A 132 2.46 0.40 -20.95
N ALA A 133 2.18 0.14 -19.67
CA ALA A 133 2.98 -0.77 -18.85
C ALA A 133 3.03 -2.20 -19.45
N SER A 134 4.22 -2.71 -19.76
CA SER A 134 4.42 -4.03 -20.36
C SER A 134 4.44 -5.20 -19.36
N CYS A 135 3.56 -5.13 -18.36
CA CYS A 135 3.42 -6.10 -17.28
C CYS A 135 2.77 -7.41 -17.76
N ASP A 136 3.11 -8.51 -17.09
CA ASP A 136 2.42 -9.78 -17.29
C ASP A 136 1.10 -9.85 -16.51
N TRP A 137 0.04 -9.30 -17.10
CA TRP A 137 -1.29 -9.23 -16.49
C TRP A 137 -1.88 -10.60 -16.13
N LYS A 138 -1.46 -11.69 -16.80
CA LYS A 138 -1.93 -13.05 -16.46
C LYS A 138 -1.43 -13.52 -15.10
N ARG A 139 -0.33 -12.93 -14.61
CA ARG A 139 0.28 -13.23 -13.31
C ARG A 139 -0.04 -12.18 -12.26
N GLN A 140 -1.01 -11.29 -12.49
CA GLN A 140 -1.39 -10.26 -11.54
C GLN A 140 -1.67 -10.86 -10.15
N ARG A 141 -1.15 -10.19 -9.11
CA ARG A 141 -1.34 -10.57 -7.71
C ARG A 141 -2.11 -9.54 -6.92
N PHE A 142 -2.70 -9.99 -5.81
CA PHE A 142 -3.26 -9.13 -4.79
C PHE A 142 -2.76 -9.63 -3.44
N THR A 143 -2.33 -8.73 -2.56
CA THR A 143 -1.67 -9.13 -1.30
C THR A 143 -2.51 -10.03 -0.40
N MET A 144 -3.85 -9.99 -0.50
CA MET A 144 -4.75 -10.92 0.19
C MET A 144 -5.32 -12.04 -0.70
N ASP A 145 -4.72 -12.30 -1.87
CA ASP A 145 -5.04 -13.50 -2.63
C ASP A 145 -4.61 -14.77 -1.89
N GLU A 146 -5.14 -15.92 -2.31
CA GLU A 146 -4.92 -17.20 -1.61
C GLU A 146 -3.42 -17.56 -1.50
N MET A 147 -2.66 -17.34 -2.58
CA MET A 147 -1.24 -17.69 -2.63
C MET A 147 -0.43 -16.79 -1.70
N LEU A 148 -0.59 -15.47 -1.80
CA LEU A 148 0.17 -14.52 -0.98
C LEU A 148 -0.25 -14.59 0.49
N SER A 149 -1.54 -14.83 0.78
CA SER A 149 -2.01 -15.10 2.13
C SER A 149 -1.39 -16.36 2.72
N ARG A 150 -1.19 -17.40 1.91
CA ARG A 150 -0.46 -18.61 2.34
C ARG A 150 1.02 -18.31 2.58
N ALA A 151 1.67 -17.53 1.73
CA ALA A 151 3.07 -17.15 1.89
C ALA A 151 3.30 -16.37 3.20
N VAL A 152 2.42 -15.41 3.53
CA VAL A 152 2.49 -14.67 4.80
C VAL A 152 2.35 -15.60 6.01
N LYS A 153 1.40 -16.55 5.97
CA LYS A 153 1.22 -17.54 7.04
C LYS A 153 2.46 -18.42 7.20
N GLU A 154 3.05 -18.89 6.11
CA GLU A 154 4.27 -19.69 6.13
C GLU A 154 5.43 -18.93 6.81
N VAL A 155 5.67 -17.69 6.38
CA VAL A 155 6.73 -16.84 6.96
C VAL A 155 6.46 -16.57 8.44
N PHE A 156 5.21 -16.28 8.82
CA PHE A 156 4.85 -16.07 10.22
C PHE A 156 5.16 -17.31 11.07
N VAL A 157 4.76 -18.50 10.62
CA VAL A 157 5.01 -19.75 11.35
C VAL A 157 6.51 -20.06 11.42
N SER A 158 7.25 -19.84 10.33
CA SER A 158 8.71 -20.01 10.30
C SER A 158 9.39 -19.10 11.34
N LEU A 159 9.10 -17.80 11.30
CA LEU A 159 9.69 -16.83 12.24
C LEU A 159 9.27 -17.08 13.69
N TYR A 160 8.05 -17.58 13.92
CA TYR A 160 7.61 -17.99 15.25
C TYR A 160 8.39 -19.22 15.76
N ASN A 161 8.57 -20.24 14.92
CA ASN A 161 9.33 -21.44 15.27
C ASN A 161 10.82 -21.14 15.51
N ASP A 162 11.37 -20.15 14.79
CA ASP A 162 12.74 -19.65 14.98
C ASP A 162 12.90 -18.78 16.24
N GLY A 163 11.82 -18.52 16.99
CA GLY A 163 11.82 -17.69 18.19
C GLY A 163 11.93 -16.17 17.92
N LEU A 164 11.76 -15.75 16.67
CA LEU A 164 11.83 -14.34 16.24
C LEU A 164 10.50 -13.60 16.41
N ILE A 165 9.38 -14.33 16.47
CA ILE A 165 8.05 -13.78 16.81
C ILE A 165 7.66 -14.27 18.19
N TYR A 166 7.27 -13.35 19.07
CA TYR A 166 6.80 -13.66 20.41
C TYR A 166 5.62 -12.77 20.82
N LYS A 167 4.91 -13.19 21.87
CA LYS A 167 3.84 -12.40 22.49
C LYS A 167 4.31 -11.87 23.83
N GLY A 168 4.39 -10.54 23.96
CA GLY A 168 4.81 -9.86 25.18
C GLY A 168 3.94 -8.66 25.50
N LYS A 169 4.15 -8.07 26.69
CA LYS A 169 3.59 -6.78 27.07
C LYS A 169 4.70 -5.73 26.97
N TYR A 170 4.47 -4.69 26.18
CA TYR A 170 5.39 -3.58 25.99
C TYR A 170 4.58 -2.31 25.69
N ILE A 171 5.20 -1.14 25.86
CA ILE A 171 4.56 0.14 25.50
C ILE A 171 4.50 0.23 23.98
N ILE A 172 3.31 0.53 23.45
CA ILE A 172 3.04 0.63 22.02
C ILE A 172 2.56 2.04 21.66
N ASN A 173 2.72 2.40 20.39
CA ASN A 173 2.01 3.54 19.82
C ASN A 173 0.56 3.14 19.57
N TRP A 174 -0.37 3.70 20.34
CA TRP A 174 -1.79 3.41 20.22
C TRP A 174 -2.54 4.59 19.59
N CYS A 175 -3.28 4.33 18.51
CA CYS A 175 -4.15 5.32 17.91
C CYS A 175 -5.57 5.23 18.51
N PRO A 176 -6.05 6.22 19.30
CA PRO A 176 -7.38 6.17 19.91
C PRO A 176 -8.51 6.28 18.88
N ARG A 177 -8.25 6.89 17.71
CA ARG A 177 -9.23 6.98 16.62
C ARG A 177 -9.42 5.64 15.91
N CYS A 178 -8.31 5.02 15.48
CA CYS A 178 -8.36 3.79 14.70
C CYS A 178 -8.61 2.55 15.59
N VAL A 179 -8.31 2.66 16.89
CA VAL A 179 -8.43 1.60 17.90
C VAL A 179 -7.48 0.44 17.55
N THR A 180 -6.22 0.77 17.25
CA THR A 180 -5.17 -0.20 16.91
C THR A 180 -3.78 0.31 17.31
N ALA A 181 -2.86 -0.64 17.47
CA ALA A 181 -1.43 -0.37 17.57
C ALA A 181 -0.89 0.07 16.19
N LEU A 182 0.13 0.93 16.22
CA LEU A 182 0.90 1.36 15.06
C LEU A 182 2.37 1.03 15.26
N ALA A 183 3.06 0.66 14.18
CA ALA A 183 4.51 0.51 14.20
C ALA A 183 5.19 1.88 14.34
N ASN A 184 6.46 1.91 14.80
CA ASN A 184 7.21 3.16 14.89
C ASN A 184 7.29 3.89 13.54
N ASP A 185 7.47 3.15 12.45
CA ASP A 185 7.56 3.68 11.09
C ASP A 185 6.23 4.26 10.57
N GLU A 186 5.10 3.99 11.23
CA GLU A 186 3.78 4.51 10.90
C GLU A 186 3.42 5.78 11.70
N VAL A 187 4.28 6.19 12.64
CA VAL A 187 4.04 7.37 13.48
C VAL A 187 4.81 8.56 12.93
N GLU A 188 4.08 9.59 12.53
CA GLU A 188 4.63 10.86 12.10
C GLU A 188 4.79 11.79 13.31
N HIS A 189 5.95 12.44 13.41
CA HIS A 189 6.24 13.43 14.43
C HIS A 189 6.09 14.84 13.85
N SER A 190 5.40 15.71 14.58
CA SER A 190 5.27 17.13 14.26
C SER A 190 5.45 17.96 15.52
N ASP A 191 6.12 19.09 15.38
CA ASP A 191 6.26 20.07 16.46
C ASP A 191 4.94 20.85 16.61
N GLU A 192 4.42 20.90 17.84
CA GLU A 192 3.23 21.68 18.19
C GLU A 192 3.53 22.58 19.39
N GLU A 193 2.93 23.79 19.39
CA GLU A 193 3.03 24.68 20.55
C GLU A 193 2.29 24.08 21.75
N GLY A 194 3.06 23.69 22.76
CA GLY A 194 2.56 23.11 24.01
C GLY A 194 2.73 24.03 25.21
N LYS A 195 2.44 23.47 26.39
CA LYS A 195 2.74 24.09 27.68
C LYS A 195 3.68 23.19 28.47
N LEU A 196 4.67 23.81 29.13
CA LEU A 196 5.52 23.12 30.10
C LEU A 196 5.05 23.47 31.51
N TRP A 197 4.45 22.50 32.18
CA TRP A 197 3.90 22.65 33.52
C TRP A 197 4.98 22.36 34.56
N HIS A 198 5.00 23.15 35.64
CA HIS A 198 5.88 22.92 36.80
C HIS A 198 5.02 22.58 38.01
N ILE A 199 5.07 21.32 38.45
CA ILE A 199 4.25 20.77 39.53
C ILE A 199 5.13 20.55 40.76
N ARG A 200 4.71 21.07 41.92
CA ARG A 200 5.42 20.85 43.19
C ARG A 200 4.83 19.62 43.90
N TYR A 201 5.66 18.61 44.15
CA TYR A 201 5.28 17.42 44.90
C TYR A 201 5.97 17.42 46.27
N PRO A 202 5.22 17.44 47.39
CA PRO A 202 5.80 17.58 48.73
C PRO A 202 6.60 16.34 49.14
N TYR A 203 7.64 16.54 49.94
CA TYR A 203 8.36 15.43 50.57
C TYR A 203 7.50 14.79 51.67
N ALA A 204 7.67 13.48 51.88
CA ALA A 204 6.91 12.73 52.87
C ALA A 204 7.11 13.23 54.32
N ASP A 205 8.26 13.86 54.60
CA ASP A 205 8.61 14.43 55.89
C ASP A 205 8.18 15.91 56.07
N GLY A 206 7.57 16.51 55.05
CA GLY A 206 7.11 17.89 55.05
C GLY A 206 8.22 18.95 54.99
N SER A 207 9.48 18.56 54.81
CA SER A 207 10.63 19.48 54.82
C SER A 207 10.75 20.35 53.57
N GLY A 208 9.96 20.07 52.52
CA GLY A 208 10.03 20.77 51.24
C GLY A 208 9.24 20.10 50.13
N TYR A 209 9.65 20.32 48.89
CA TYR A 209 9.03 19.75 47.69
C TYR A 209 10.06 19.55 46.57
N VAL A 210 9.78 18.61 45.67
CA VAL A 210 10.43 18.51 44.36
C VAL A 210 9.57 19.20 43.30
N THR A 211 10.19 19.92 42.37
CA THR A 211 9.49 20.48 41.20
C THR A 211 9.67 19.55 40.00
N ILE A 212 8.57 19.12 39.40
CA ILE A 212 8.52 18.25 38.22
C ILE A 212 8.07 19.08 37.03
N ALA A 213 8.86 19.08 35.95
CA ALA A 213 8.50 19.70 34.69
C ALA A 213 7.90 18.64 33.74
N THR A 214 6.68 18.84 33.26
CA THR A 214 6.00 17.90 32.35
C THR A 214 5.15 18.62 31.30
N THR A 215 5.06 18.06 30.10
CA THR A 215 4.09 18.48 29.07
C THR A 215 2.74 17.79 29.21
N ARG A 216 2.66 16.72 30.03
CA ARG A 216 1.47 15.90 30.26
C ARG A 216 1.11 15.85 31.74
N PRO A 217 0.46 16.89 32.29
CA PRO A 217 0.10 16.92 33.71
C PRO A 217 -0.91 15.82 34.08
N GLU A 218 -1.69 15.30 33.12
CA GLU A 218 -2.70 14.25 33.35
C GLU A 218 -2.10 12.86 33.61
N THR A 219 -0.79 12.67 33.42
CA THR A 219 -0.09 11.40 33.69
C THR A 219 0.69 11.40 34.99
N MET A 220 0.58 12.46 35.80
CA MET A 220 1.16 12.61 37.14
C MET A 220 0.16 12.21 38.21
#